data_AF-A0A8H4B1Q1-F1
#
_entry.id   AF-A0A8H4B1Q1-F1
#
_cell.length_a   1.000
_cell.length_b   1.000
_cell.length_c   1.000
_cell.angle_alpha   90.00
_cell.angle_beta   90.00
_cell.angle_gamma   90.00
#
_symmetry.space_group_name_H-M   'P 1'
#
loop_
_entity.id
_entity.type
_entity.pdbx_description
1 polymer ?
#
loop_
_entity_poly.entity_id
_entity_poly.type
_entity_poly.pdbx_seq_one_letter_code
_entity_poly.pdbx_strand_id
1 'polypeptide(L)'
;MTALEKFIEKENIKSFSISSFNELTFLGAGGYGDVYHAYSEDRKEIVALKKVRNNAEESFTTFTREVKKINKFNHENIIKLYGVAKGMIYNFSIINLKCEVLSLIL
;
A
#
# COMPACT_ATOMS: atom_id res chain seq x y z
N MET A 1 -9.04 -18.04 7.26
CA MET A 1 -8.10 -17.18 6.50
C MET A 1 -8.81 -16.54 5.32
N THR A 2 -8.76 -15.22 5.23
CA THR A 2 -9.32 -14.42 4.11
C THR A 2 -8.48 -14.58 2.83
N ALA A 3 -9.03 -14.21 1.67
CA ALA A 3 -8.28 -14.25 0.40
C ALA A 3 -7.01 -13.38 0.44
N LEU A 4 -7.07 -12.24 1.14
CA LEU A 4 -5.92 -11.36 1.34
C LEU A 4 -4.84 -12.01 2.20
N GLU A 5 -5.20 -12.67 3.30
CA GLU A 5 -4.24 -13.38 4.16
C GLU A 5 -3.50 -14.47 3.39
N LYS A 6 -4.23 -15.25 2.57
CA LYS A 6 -3.62 -16.26 1.68
C LYS A 6 -2.64 -15.64 0.68
N PHE A 7 -2.98 -14.46 0.12
CA PHE A 7 -2.11 -13.75 -0.81
C PHE A 7 -0.85 -13.21 -0.13
N ILE A 8 -0.99 -12.60 1.04
CA ILE A 8 0.11 -12.04 1.83
C ILE A 8 1.11 -13.14 2.20
N GLU A 9 0.61 -14.28 2.68
CA GLU A 9 1.43 -15.45 3.02
C GLU A 9 2.14 -16.01 1.78
N LYS A 10 1.40 -16.20 0.68
CA LYS A 10 1.93 -16.76 -0.58
C LYS A 10 3.05 -15.90 -1.19
N GLU A 11 2.91 -14.58 -1.16
CA GLU A 11 3.89 -13.66 -1.75
C GLU A 11 4.94 -13.15 -0.73
N ASN A 12 4.95 -13.72 0.49
CA ASN A 12 5.84 -13.36 1.59
C ASN A 12 5.86 -11.85 1.90
N ILE A 13 4.68 -11.26 2.02
CA ILE A 13 4.48 -9.82 2.23
C ILE A 13 4.24 -9.56 3.72
N LYS A 14 4.76 -8.44 4.24
CA LYS A 14 4.48 -8.01 5.61
C LYS A 14 3.06 -7.44 5.72
N SER A 15 2.33 -7.86 6.75
CA SER A 15 1.02 -7.32 7.10
C SER A 15 1.14 -6.33 8.25
N PHE A 16 0.40 -5.23 8.19
CA PHE A 16 0.33 -4.20 9.21
C PHE A 16 -1.13 -3.89 9.56
N SER A 17 -1.36 -3.31 10.74
CA SER A 17 -2.66 -2.77 11.11
C SER A 17 -2.76 -1.31 10.67
N ILE A 18 -3.91 -0.87 10.15
CA ILE A 18 -4.08 0.57 9.84
C ILE A 18 -3.93 1.47 11.08
N SER A 19 -4.15 0.91 12.28
CA SER A 19 -4.00 1.62 13.55
C SER A 19 -2.55 1.91 13.95
N SER A 20 -1.55 1.30 13.29
CA SER A 20 -0.13 1.63 13.55
C SER A 20 0.37 2.78 12.68
N PHE A 21 -0.54 3.47 11.99
CA PHE A 21 -0.24 4.65 11.18
C PHE A 21 -0.91 5.89 11.78
N ASN A 22 -0.12 6.92 12.02
CA ASN A 22 -0.56 8.21 12.55
C ASN A 22 -0.47 9.31 11.51
N GLU A 23 -1.11 10.45 11.78
CA GLU A 23 -1.00 11.67 10.96
C GLU A 23 -1.39 11.45 9.49
N LEU A 24 -2.44 10.64 9.26
CA LEU A 24 -2.95 10.36 7.91
C LEU A 24 -3.38 11.66 7.23
N THR A 25 -2.58 12.10 6.26
CA THR A 25 -2.81 13.31 5.48
C THR A 25 -3.02 12.93 4.03
N PHE A 26 -4.13 13.32 3.44
CA PHE A 26 -4.39 13.04 2.03
C PHE A 26 -3.37 13.78 1.15
N LEU A 27 -2.68 13.04 0.27
CA LEU A 27 -1.69 13.58 -0.67
C LEU A 27 -2.28 13.80 -2.06
N GLY A 28 -3.21 12.95 -2.48
CA GLY A 28 -3.81 13.06 -3.79
C GLY A 28 -4.62 11.86 -4.21
N ALA A 29 -5.33 12.05 -5.32
CA ALA A 29 -6.18 11.08 -5.97
C ALA A 29 -5.66 10.81 -7.38
N GLY A 30 -5.46 9.54 -7.69
CA GLY A 30 -5.01 9.05 -8.98
C GLY A 30 -6.04 8.20 -9.71
N GLY A 31 -5.73 7.79 -10.94
CA GLY A 31 -6.51 6.78 -11.67
C GLY A 31 -6.52 5.41 -10.97
N TYR A 32 -5.58 5.19 -10.05
CA TYR A 32 -5.34 3.91 -9.39
C TYR A 32 -5.64 3.92 -7.88
N GLY A 33 -6.13 5.04 -7.32
CA GLY A 33 -6.49 5.11 -5.90
C GLY A 33 -6.25 6.45 -5.20
N ASP A 34 -6.56 6.48 -3.90
CA ASP A 34 -6.18 7.55 -2.98
C ASP A 34 -4.81 7.29 -2.38
N VAL A 35 -4.03 8.35 -2.17
CA VAL A 35 -2.73 8.26 -1.51
C VAL A 35 -2.74 9.15 -0.28
N TYR A 36 -2.26 8.60 0.83
CA TYR A 36 -2.11 9.29 2.11
C TYR A 36 -0.66 9.26 2.55
N HIS A 37 -0.19 10.36 3.11
CA HIS A 37 1.00 10.47 3.92
C HIS A 37 0.66 10.00 5.34
N ALA A 38 1.51 9.16 5.95
CA ALA A 38 1.34 8.75 7.34
C ALA A 38 2.68 8.43 8.00
N TYR A 39 2.76 8.59 9.31
CA TYR A 39 3.87 8.09 10.12
C TYR A 39 3.59 6.66 10.57
N SER A 40 4.49 5.72 10.28
CA SER A 40 4.36 4.32 10.71
C SER A 40 5.07 4.09 12.04
N GLU A 41 4.33 3.72 13.08
CA GLU A 41 4.90 3.43 14.40
C GLU A 41 5.76 2.17 14.42
N ASP A 42 5.37 1.14 13.66
CA ASP A 42 6.09 -0.14 13.56
C ASP A 42 7.46 0.05 12.90
N ARG A 43 7.54 1.03 11.99
CA ARG A 43 8.70 1.28 11.14
C ARG A 43 9.52 2.50 11.52
N LYS A 44 8.98 3.36 12.40
CA LYS A 44 9.58 4.64 12.81
C LYS A 44 9.98 5.53 11.63
N GLU A 45 9.12 5.57 10.60
CA GLU A 45 9.37 6.36 9.39
C GLU A 45 8.07 6.88 8.77
N ILE A 46 8.19 7.91 7.93
CA ILE A 46 7.11 8.42 7.09
C ILE A 46 6.93 7.52 5.86
N VAL A 47 5.69 7.16 5.55
CA VAL A 47 5.31 6.28 4.43
C VAL A 47 4.16 6.87 3.62
N ALA A 48 3.98 6.34 2.40
CA ALA A 48 2.77 6.53 1.62
C ALA A 48 1.85 5.31 1.77
N LEU A 49 0.59 5.55 2.08
CA LEU A 49 -0.50 4.58 2.09
C LEU A 49 -1.33 4.76 0.84
N LYS A 50 -1.27 3.79 -0.09
CA LYS A 50 -2.10 3.79 -1.29
C LYS A 50 -3.34 2.93 -1.07
N LYS A 51 -4.50 3.56 -1.08
CA LYS A 51 -5.82 2.94 -1.05
C LYS A 51 -6.31 2.76 -2.48
N VAL A 52 -6.44 1.53 -2.94
CA VAL A 52 -7.02 1.27 -4.27
C VAL A 52 -8.52 1.57 -4.24
N ARG A 53 -8.99 2.49 -5.09
CA ARG A 53 -10.42 2.73 -5.32
C ARG A 53 -10.90 1.70 -6.34
N ASN A 54 -11.98 0.95 -6.05
CA ASN A 54 -13.00 0.49 -7.02
C ASN A 54 -13.93 -0.61 -6.46
N ASN A 55 -15.06 -0.77 -7.15
CA ASN A 55 -16.21 -1.65 -6.87
C ASN A 55 -15.81 -3.09 -6.54
N ALA A 56 -16.57 -3.71 -5.64
CA ALA A 56 -16.19 -4.88 -4.83
C ALA A 56 -15.63 -6.10 -5.58
N GLU A 57 -15.93 -6.28 -6.87
CA GLU A 57 -15.51 -7.46 -7.65
C GLU A 57 -14.11 -7.33 -8.29
N GLU A 58 -13.70 -6.16 -8.78
CA GLU A 58 -12.41 -5.99 -9.50
C GLU A 58 -11.25 -5.51 -8.61
N SER A 59 -11.58 -5.09 -7.39
CA SER A 59 -10.63 -4.42 -6.48
C SER A 59 -9.52 -5.36 -6.00
N PHE A 60 -9.85 -6.60 -5.63
CA PHE A 60 -8.85 -7.54 -5.10
C PHE A 60 -7.84 -8.00 -6.16
N THR A 61 -8.30 -8.31 -7.37
CA THR A 61 -7.43 -8.72 -8.49
C THR A 61 -6.50 -7.59 -8.90
N THR A 62 -7.02 -6.36 -9.02
CA THR A 62 -6.20 -5.19 -9.34
C THR A 62 -5.19 -4.90 -8.25
N PHE A 63 -5.62 -4.92 -6.98
CA PHE A 63 -4.74 -4.73 -5.83
C PHE A 63 -3.61 -5.75 -5.78
N THR A 64 -3.93 -7.04 -5.83
CA THR A 64 -2.93 -8.13 -5.76
C THR A 64 -1.97 -8.09 -6.94
N ARG A 65 -2.44 -7.72 -8.14
CA ARG A 65 -1.58 -7.54 -9.31
C ARG A 65 -0.56 -6.43 -9.11
N GLU A 66 -0.99 -5.26 -8.64
CA GLU A 66 -0.07 -4.13 -8.41
C GLU A 66 0.91 -4.43 -7.27
N VAL A 67 0.42 -4.97 -6.16
CA VAL A 67 1.26 -5.39 -5.04
C VAL A 67 2.32 -6.41 -5.50
N LYS A 68 1.92 -7.42 -6.28
CA LYS A 68 2.83 -8.45 -6.80
C LYS A 68 3.87 -7.88 -7.76
N LYS A 69 3.51 -6.90 -8.59
CA LYS A 69 4.48 -6.22 -9.47
C LYS A 69 5.54 -5.52 -8.63
N ILE A 70 5.12 -4.67 -7.69
CA ILE A 70 6.05 -3.86 -6.89
C ILE A 70 6.90 -4.75 -5.96
N ASN A 71 6.32 -5.79 -5.36
CA ASN A 71 7.03 -6.71 -4.47
C ASN A 71 8.22 -7.44 -5.13
N LYS A 72 8.23 -7.55 -6.46
CA LYS A 72 9.34 -8.16 -7.21
C LYS A 72 10.53 -7.25 -7.42
N PHE A 73 10.37 -5.94 -7.19
CA PHE A 73 11.43 -4.96 -7.42
C PHE A 73 12.01 -4.47 -6.09
N ASN A 74 13.33 -4.60 -5.94
CA ASN A 74 14.08 -4.04 -4.83
C ASN A 74 15.31 -3.33 -5.37
N HIS A 75 15.11 -2.10 -5.84
CA HIS A 75 16.16 -1.25 -6.41
C HIS A 75 16.02 0.16 -5.85
N GLU A 76 17.13 0.87 -5.69
CA GLU A 76 17.13 2.22 -5.11
C GLU A 76 16.25 3.20 -5.89
N ASN A 77 16.20 3.09 -7.21
CA ASN A 77 15.40 3.98 -8.09
C ASN A 77 13.96 3.49 -8.34
N ILE A 78 13.49 2.45 -7.64
CA ILE A 78 12.12 1.93 -7.78
C ILE A 78 11.41 2.07 -6.44
N ILE A 79 10.13 2.42 -6.47
CA ILE A 79 9.30 2.50 -5.27
C ILE A 79 9.32 1.15 -4.56
N LYS A 80 9.69 1.16 -3.27
CA LYS A 80 9.75 -0.04 -2.45
C LYS A 80 8.41 -0.28 -1.77
N LEU A 81 7.88 -1.50 -1.91
CA LEU A 81 6.77 -1.98 -1.09
C LEU A 81 7.28 -2.38 0.29
N TYR A 82 6.69 -1.84 1.34
CA TYR A 82 6.96 -2.27 2.71
C TYR A 82 5.99 -3.34 3.19
N GLY A 83 4.76 -3.33 2.68
CA GLY A 83 3.77 -4.36 2.95
C GLY A 83 2.35 -3.91 2.65
N VAL A 84 1.39 -4.55 3.30
CA VAL A 84 -0.04 -4.25 3.19
C VAL A 84 -0.60 -3.93 4.57
N ALA A 85 -1.33 -2.82 4.69
CA ALA A 85 -2.10 -2.50 5.89
C ALA A 85 -3.54 -3.00 5.74
N LYS A 86 -4.01 -3.75 6.73
CA LYS A 86 -5.40 -4.21 6.82
C LYS A 86 -6.20 -3.22 7.65
N GLY A 87 -7.27 -2.68 7.07
CA GLY A 87 -8.30 -1.93 7.78
C GLY A 87 -9.61 -2.73 7.88
N MET A 88 -10.53 -2.26 8.71
CA MET A 88 -11.86 -2.89 8.86
C MET A 88 -12.74 -2.72 7.61
N ILE A 89 -12.52 -1.64 6.84
CA ILE A 89 -13.35 -1.26 5.68
C ILE A 89 -12.52 -1.19 4.38
N TYR A 90 -11.21 -0.90 4.48
CA TYR A 90 -10.32 -0.71 3.32
C TYR A 90 -8.97 -1.40 3.52
N ASN A 91 -8.37 -1.86 2.42
CA ASN A 91 -6.99 -2.37 2.39
C ASN A 91 -6.06 -1.32 1.75
N PHE A 92 -4.85 -1.18 2.30
CA PHE A 92 -3.87 -0.21 1.83
C PHE A 92 -2.56 -0.91 1.46
N SER A 93 -1.93 -0.53 0.35
CA SER A 93 -0.52 -0.86 0.10
C SER A 93 0.35 0.18 0.81
N ILE A 94 1.38 -0.28 1.53
CA ILE A 94 2.35 0.59 2.20
C ILE A 94 3.59 0.63 1.34
N ILE A 95 3.92 1.82 0.85
CA ILE A 95 5.05 2.05 -0.04
C ILE A 95 5.96 3.13 0.53
N ASN A 96 7.23 3.11 0.12
CA ASN A 96 8.15 4.19 0.43
C ASN A 96 7.68 5.50 -0.21
N LEU A 97 7.73 6.58 0.58
CA LEU A 97 7.49 7.93 0.11
C LEU A 97 8.80 8.50 -0.48
N LYS A 98 9.04 8.28 -1.79
CA LYS A 98 10.06 9.07 -2.52
C LYS A 98 9.40 10.31 -3.10
N CYS A 99 9.83 11.47 -2.64
CA CYS A 99 9.30 12.79 -3.02
C CYS A 99 9.30 13.04 -4.55
N GLU A 100 10.22 12.44 -5.29
CA GLU A 100 10.36 12.63 -6.75
C GLU A 100 9.37 11.81 -7.59
N VAL A 101 8.65 10.86 -6.98
CA VAL A 101 7.83 9.85 -7.72
C VAL A 101 6.34 9.98 -7.41
N LEU A 102 5.91 11.08 -6.77
CA LEU A 102 4.50 11.37 -6.49
C LEU A 102 3.61 11.28 -7.74
N SER A 103 4.16 11.56 -8.93
CA SER A 103 3.48 11.44 -10.22
C SER A 103 3.32 10.03 -10.79
N LEU A 104 4.03 9.00 -10.28
CA LEU A 104 3.73 7.58 -10.62
C LEU A 104 2.82 6.91 -9.59
N ILE A 105 2.66 7.51 -8.40
CA ILE A 105 1.85 6.95 -7.32
C ILE A 105 0.39 7.41 -7.46
N LEU A 106 0.17 8.64 -7.95
CA LEU A 106 -1.11 9.24 -8.35
C LEU A 106 -1.37 8.99 -9.85
#